data_AF-A0A958FK85-F1
#
_entry.id   AF-A0A958FK85-F1
#
_cell.length_a   1.000
_cell.length_b   1.000
_cell.length_c   1.000
_cell.angle_alpha   90.00
_cell.angle_beta   90.00
_cell.angle_gamma   90.00
#
_symmetry.space_group_name_H-M   'P 1'
#
loop_
_entity.id
_entity.type
_entity.pdbx_description
1 polymer ?
#
loop_
_entity_poly.entity_id
_entity_poly.type
_entity_poly.pdbx_seq_one_letter_code
_entity_poly.pdbx_strand_id
1 'polypeptide(L)' 'MSQSSPCILVIFGASGDLTKRKLVPALFDLYRQKLLPERFAVLGVSRSEYSDDAFRTYMLENVRKYHNGD' A
#
# COMPACT_ATOMS: atom_id res chain seq x y z
N MET A 1 4.94 -24.86 -3.18
CA MET A 1 4.32 -23.79 -2.36
C MET A 1 3.01 -23.41 -3.03
N SER A 2 1.89 -23.43 -2.30
CA SER A 2 0.59 -23.00 -2.84
C SER A 2 0.63 -21.49 -3.05
N GLN A 3 0.66 -21.04 -4.31
CA GLN A 3 0.53 -19.63 -4.65
C GLN A 3 -0.80 -19.11 -4.09
N SER A 4 -0.79 -18.02 -3.32
CA SER A 4 -2.03 -17.39 -2.85
C SER A 4 -2.90 -16.95 -4.03
N SER A 5 -4.22 -17.10 -3.94
CA SER A 5 -5.15 -16.69 -4.98
C SER A 5 -5.03 -15.18 -5.27
N PRO A 6 -5.20 -14.76 -6.54
CA PRO A 6 -5.27 -13.33 -6.88
C PRO A 6 -6.30 -12.59 -6.04
N CYS A 7 -5.95 -11.41 -5.54
CA CYS A 7 -6.87 -10.61 -4.73
C CYS A 7 -6.61 -9.10 -4.84
N ILE A 8 -7.62 -8.32 -4.45
CA ILE A 8 -7.53 -6.88 -4.31
C ILE A 8 -7.74 -6.54 -2.82
N LEU A 9 -6.80 -5.79 -2.25
CA LEU A 9 -6.94 -5.22 -0.91
C LEU A 9 -7.55 -3.82 -1.03
N VAL A 10 -8.75 -3.63 -0.46
CA VAL A 10 -9.41 -2.32 -0.43
C VAL A 10 -9.12 -1.63 0.90
N ILE A 11 -8.54 -0.43 0.86
CA ILE A 11 -8.22 0.37 2.04
C ILE A 11 -9.17 1.55 2.12
N PHE A 12 -10.11 1.50 3.06
CA PHE A 12 -10.93 2.66 3.43
C PHE A 12 -10.13 3.59 4.34
N GLY A 13 -10.18 4.90 4.08
CA GLY A 13 -9.30 5.86 4.73
C GLY A 13 -7.87 5.83 4.19
N ALA A 14 -7.72 5.59 2.88
CA ALA A 14 -6.41 5.44 2.23
C ALA A 14 -5.50 6.68 2.39
N SER A 15 -6.05 7.89 2.57
CA SER A 15 -5.29 9.11 2.82
C SER A 15 -4.83 9.28 4.28
N GLY A 16 -5.25 8.39 5.20
CA GLY A 16 -5.03 8.50 6.63
C GLY A 16 -3.59 8.19 7.10
N ASP A 17 -3.30 8.57 8.34
CA ASP A 17 -1.96 8.45 8.94
C ASP A 17 -1.51 6.99 9.09
N LEU A 18 -2.41 6.08 9.48
CA LEU A 18 -2.09 4.66 9.60
C LEU A 18 -1.69 4.05 8.25
N THR A 19 -2.38 4.44 7.17
CA THR A 19 -2.12 3.92 5.83
C THR A 19 -0.71 4.26 5.38
N LYS A 20 -0.32 5.54 5.48
CA LYS A 20 0.98 6.00 5.02
C LYS A 20 2.14 5.55 5.93
N ARG A 21 1.90 5.39 7.24
CA ARG A 21 2.94 5.05 8.22
C ARG A 21 3.18 3.57 8.39
N LYS A 22 2.15 2.73 8.25
CA LYS A 22 2.25 1.30 8.58
C LYS A 22 1.75 0.40 7.45
N LEU A 23 0.56 0.65 6.89
CA LEU A 23 -0.02 -0.29 5.91
C LEU A 23 0.76 -0.35 4.60
N VAL A 24 1.01 0.79 3.95
CA VAL A 24 1.73 0.81 2.66
C VAL A 24 3.19 0.37 2.83
N PRO A 25 3.94 0.81 3.86
CA PRO A 25 5.27 0.26 4.14
C PRO A 25 5.27 -1.27 4.34
N ALA A 26 4.35 -1.82 5.14
CA ALA A 26 4.26 -3.26 5.34
C ALA A 26 3.91 -4.03 4.05
N LEU A 27 3.02 -3.48 3.21
CA LEU A 27 2.72 -4.07 1.90
C LEU A 27 3.93 -4.05 0.97
N PHE A 28 4.74 -2.99 1.01
CA PHE A 28 6.00 -2.92 0.27
C PHE A 28 7.01 -3.97 0.75
N ASP A 29 7.12 -4.21 2.06
CA ASP A 29 7.94 -5.30 2.62
C ASP A 29 7.46 -6.68 2.16
N LEU A 30 6.14 -6.94 2.22
CA LEU A 30 5.57 -8.20 1.75
C LEU A 30 5.81 -8.42 0.25
N TYR A 31 5.71 -7.35 -0.55
CA TYR A 31 6.04 -7.38 -1.97
C TYR A 31 7.51 -7.74 -2.20
N ARG A 32 8.45 -7.08 -1.49
CA ARG A 32 9.90 -7.36 -1.59
C ARG A 32 10.25 -8.79 -1.19
N GLN A 33 9.55 -9.34 -0.20
CA GLN A 33 9.74 -10.71 0.29
C GLN A 33 9.03 -11.77 -0.57
N LYS A 34 8.33 -11.36 -1.65
CA LYS A 34 7.52 -12.24 -2.51
C LYS A 34 6.44 -13.02 -1.74
N LEU A 35 5.85 -12.37 -0.75
CA LEU A 35 4.79 -12.93 0.10
C LEU A 35 3.38 -12.52 -0.34
N LEU A 36 3.25 -11.67 -1.36
CA LEU A 36 1.97 -11.32 -1.98
C LEU A 36 1.67 -12.23 -3.18
N PRO A 37 0.37 -12.43 -3.52
CA PRO A 37 0.01 -13.04 -4.79
C PRO A 37 0.67 -12.32 -5.98
N GLU A 38 1.05 -13.07 -7.02
CA GLU A 38 1.60 -12.49 -8.25
C GLU A 38 0.64 -11.49 -8.91
N ARG A 39 -0.67 -11.76 -8.81
CA ARG A 39 -1.75 -10.84 -9.20
C ARG A 39 -2.39 -10.23 -7.95
N PHE A 40 -1.81 -9.13 -7.49
CA PHE A 40 -2.28 -8.38 -6.33
C PHE A 40 -2.46 -6.90 -6.69
N ALA A 41 -3.52 -6.28 -6.18
CA ALA A 41 -3.74 -4.85 -6.32
C ALA A 41 -4.22 -4.23 -5.01
N VAL A 42 -3.94 -2.94 -4.85
CA VAL A 42 -4.46 -2.13 -3.74
C VAL A 42 -5.40 -1.08 -4.31
N LEU A 43 -6.61 -1.01 -3.78
CA LEU A 43 -7.58 0.03 -4.10
C LEU A 43 -7.78 0.92 -2.88
N GLY A 44 -7.37 2.18 -2.98
CA GLY A 44 -7.57 3.17 -1.92
C GLY A 44 -8.91 3.89 -2.07
N VAL A 45 -9.67 4.00 -0.98
CA VAL A 45 -10.92 4.77 -0.92
C VAL A 45 -10.81 5.79 0.20
N SER A 46 -11.07 7.06 -0.09
CA SER A 46 -11.08 8.12 0.93
C SER A 46 -11.97 9.29 0.51
N ARG A 47 -12.26 10.20 1.45
CA ARG A 47 -12.97 11.46 1.17
C ARG A 47 -12.06 12.54 0.57
N SER A 48 -10.74 12.38 0.70
CA SER A 48 -9.77 13.32 0.17
C SER A 48 -9.66 13.14 -1.34
N GLU A 49 -9.72 14.24 -2.09
CA GLU A 49 -9.52 14.20 -3.53
C GLU A 49 -8.04 14.05 -3.86
N TYR A 50 -7.71 12.96 -4.54
CA TYR A 50 -6.40 12.72 -5.16
C TYR A 50 -6.64 12.12 -6.54
N SER A 51 -5.84 12.53 -7.52
CA SER A 51 -5.64 11.68 -8.69
C SER A 51 -4.85 10.43 -8.28
N ASP A 52 -4.98 9.37 -9.05
CA ASP A 52 -4.20 8.15 -8.85
C ASP A 52 -2.68 8.43 -8.77
N ASP A 53 -2.16 9.30 -9.65
CA ASP A 53 -0.73 9.61 -9.71
C ASP A 53 -0.27 10.47 -8.53
N ALA A 54 -1.11 11.42 -8.09
CA ALA A 54 -0.85 12.20 -6.89
C ALA A 54 -0.82 11.29 -5.65
N PHE A 55 -1.77 10.35 -5.56
CA PHE A 55 -1.83 9.39 -4.46
C PHE A 55 -0.60 8.46 -4.45
N ARG A 56 -0.20 7.92 -5.61
CA ARG A 56 1.01 7.09 -5.76
C ARG A 56 2.27 7.85 -5.35
N THR A 57 2.39 9.11 -5.77
CA THR A 57 3.54 9.97 -5.44
C THR A 57 3.61 10.22 -3.93
N TYR A 58 2.48 10.64 -3.34
CA TYR A 58 2.37 10.85 -1.89
C TYR A 58 2.72 9.57 -1.11
N MET A 59 2.23 8.41 -1.54
CA MET A 59 2.54 7.14 -0.87
C MET A 59 4.01 6.74 -1.02
N LEU A 60 4.62 6.95 -2.19
CA LEU A 60 6.04 6.68 -2.42
C LEU A 60 6.94 7.50 -1.48
N GLU A 61 6.63 8.78 -1.31
CA GLU A 61 7.36 9.66 -0.37
C GLU A 61 7.24 9.16 1.07
N ASN A 62 6.03 8.78 1.50
CA ASN A 62 5.80 8.30 2.86
C ASN A 62 6.40 6.91 3.10
N VAL A 63 6.37 6.00 2.11
CA VAL A 63 7.08 4.72 2.21
C VAL A 63 8.57 4.96 2.43
N ARG A 64 9.21 5.81 1.61
CA ARG A 64 10.63 6.13 1.80
C ARG A 64 10.94 6.68 3.18
N LYS A 65 10.01 7.45 3.75
CA LYS A 65 10.13 8.00 5.11
C LYS A 65 9.97 6.96 6.22
N TYR A 66 8.94 6.11 6.16
CA TYR A 66 8.57 5.22 7.27
C TYR A 66 9.10 3.79 7.14
N HIS A 67 9.65 3.41 5.98
CA HIS A 67 10.22 2.07 5.74
C HIS A 67 11.32 1.69 6.76
N ASN A 68 12.03 2.66 7.33
CA ASN A 68 13.16 2.40 8.22
C ASN A 68 12.81 2.35 9.73
N GLY A 69 11.52 2.24 10.09
CA GLY A 69 11.12 1.86 11.46
C GLY A 69 10.58 2.97 12.38
N ASP A 70 10.27 4.17 11.86
CA ASP A 70 9.65 5.26 12.64
C ASP A 70 8.11 5.15 12.81
#